data_AF-A0A7C2RXR6-F1
#
_entry.id   AF-A0A7C2RXR6-F1
#
_cell.length_a   1.000
_cell.length_b   1.000
_cell.length_c   1.000
_cell.angle_alpha   90.00
_cell.angle_beta   90.00
_cell.angle_gamma   90.00
#
_symmetry.space_group_name_H-M   'P 1'
#
loop_
_entity.id
_entity.type
_entity.pdbx_description
1 polymer ?
#
loop_
_entity_poly.entity_id
_entity_poly.type
_entity_poly.pdbx_seq_one_letter_code
_entity_poly.pdbx_strand_id
1 'polypeptide(L)'
;MEILSFGTRIAHTLQLIFFTLLVLTGIVLLSMETFAWIIYPIGVPLAPIVGLSQETGAITVGAEVARAIHRFIGPLWGALLIVYGLYLVITRKIFVFEPLRRPLRDQIREAIALSNHYALGKPLPRDIEENLDRHNVLVAYLTILLVVSFILVGGSGAAIIYLNLTPDQHSLMLLLHDIGFYLSILFTLAHIFAVAHPANVPLLKAMFTNGMVSLEWAEKHMPRHIRRILGRTRTEARE
;
A
#
# COMPACT_ATOMS: atom_id res chain seq x y z
N MET A 1 -6.74 -5.65 -22.84
CA MET A 1 -5.64 -6.53 -22.42
C MET A 1 -5.65 -6.65 -20.90
N GLU A 2 -5.44 -7.86 -20.37
CA GLU A 2 -5.33 -8.06 -18.92
C GLU A 2 -3.99 -7.54 -18.41
N ILE A 3 -4.02 -6.63 -17.44
CA ILE A 3 -2.83 -6.11 -16.76
C ILE A 3 -2.82 -6.51 -15.29
N LEU A 4 -3.99 -6.79 -14.69
CA LEU A 4 -4.14 -7.14 -13.28
C LEU A 4 -4.94 -8.43 -13.12
N SER A 5 -4.28 -9.45 -12.55
CA SER A 5 -4.94 -10.73 -12.28
C SER A 5 -6.06 -10.59 -11.25
N PHE A 6 -7.02 -11.53 -11.26
CA PHE A 6 -8.07 -11.60 -10.24
C PHE A 6 -7.49 -11.69 -8.82
N GLY A 7 -6.48 -12.53 -8.60
CA GLY A 7 -5.82 -12.66 -7.29
C GLY A 7 -5.15 -11.37 -6.82
N THR A 8 -4.49 -10.63 -7.72
CA THR A 8 -3.91 -9.32 -7.42
C THR A 8 -4.98 -8.32 -6.96
N ARG A 9 -6.13 -8.30 -7.62
CA ARG A 9 -7.25 -7.40 -7.28
C ARG A 9 -7.85 -7.74 -5.92
N ILE A 10 -8.08 -9.02 -5.63
CA ILE A 10 -8.55 -9.46 -4.30
C ILE A 10 -7.55 -9.05 -3.22
N ALA A 11 -6.26 -9.37 -3.40
CA ALA A 11 -5.23 -9.05 -2.44
C ALA A 11 -5.16 -7.54 -2.18
N HIS A 12 -5.25 -6.73 -3.23
CA HIS A 12 -5.29 -5.27 -3.12
C HIS A 12 -6.54 -4.76 -2.38
N THR A 13 -7.73 -5.29 -2.66
CA THR A 13 -8.96 -4.88 -1.98
C THR A 13 -8.95 -5.26 -0.49
N LEU A 14 -8.51 -6.47 -0.15
CA LEU A 14 -8.35 -6.88 1.24
C LEU A 14 -7.29 -6.05 1.95
N GLN A 15 -6.17 -5.77 1.28
CA GLN A 15 -5.14 -4.86 1.76
C GLN A 15 -5.72 -3.49 2.11
N LEU A 16 -6.53 -2.92 1.22
CA LEU A 16 -7.17 -1.61 1.44
C LEU A 16 -8.08 -1.63 2.66
N ILE A 17 -8.93 -2.66 2.80
CA ILE A 17 -9.85 -2.79 3.93
C ILE A 17 -9.08 -2.92 5.26
N PHE A 18 -8.15 -3.87 5.33
CA PHE A 18 -7.38 -4.12 6.55
C PHE A 18 -6.50 -2.93 6.92
N PHE A 19 -5.80 -2.34 5.95
CA PHE A 19 -4.98 -1.16 6.18
C PHE A 19 -5.83 0.02 6.68
N THR A 20 -7.01 0.26 6.10
CA THR A 20 -7.93 1.31 6.56
C THR A 20 -8.36 1.10 8.00
N LEU A 21 -8.75 -0.12 8.37
CA LEU A 21 -9.12 -0.45 9.76
C LEU A 21 -7.94 -0.26 10.72
N LEU A 22 -6.73 -0.68 10.32
CA LEU A 22 -5.52 -0.50 11.11
C LEU A 22 -5.15 0.97 11.29
N VAL A 23 -5.29 1.79 10.25
CA VAL A 23 -5.06 3.24 10.34
C VAL A 23 -6.08 3.90 11.26
N LEU A 24 -7.38 3.59 11.09
CA LEU A 24 -8.44 4.19 11.91
C LEU A 24 -8.32 3.81 13.38
N THR A 25 -8.00 2.56 13.67
CA THR A 25 -7.79 2.12 15.07
C THR A 25 -6.46 2.61 15.62
N GLY A 26 -5.38 2.57 14.83
CA GLY A 26 -4.05 3.00 15.23
C GLY A 26 -3.97 4.50 15.51
N ILE A 27 -4.58 5.35 14.68
CA ILE A 27 -4.54 6.80 14.87
C ILE A 27 -5.27 7.23 16.15
N VAL A 28 -6.34 6.52 16.53
CA VAL A 28 -7.05 6.74 17.79
C VAL A 28 -6.19 6.33 18.99
N LEU A 29 -5.50 5.20 18.89
CA LEU A 29 -4.62 4.73 19.97
C LEU A 29 -3.36 5.59 20.11
N LEU A 30 -2.91 6.20 19.01
CA LEU A 30 -1.77 7.11 18.97
C LEU A 30 -2.10 8.48 19.58
N SER A 31 -3.28 9.03 19.29
CA SER A 31 -3.72 10.33 19.82
C SER A 31 -5.22 10.34 20.10
N MET A 32 -5.58 9.78 21.25
CA MET A 32 -6.98 9.63 21.66
C MET A 32 -7.66 10.99 21.84
N GLU A 33 -6.94 11.98 22.37
CA GLU A 33 -7.46 13.35 22.56
C GLU A 33 -7.93 13.99 21.24
N THR A 34 -7.23 13.72 20.14
CA THR A 34 -7.57 14.28 18.83
C THR A 34 -8.62 13.46 18.10
N PHE A 35 -8.56 12.13 18.22
CA PHE A 35 -9.32 11.22 17.37
C PHE A 35 -10.42 10.43 18.10
N ALA A 36 -10.72 10.73 19.37
CA ALA A 36 -11.78 10.06 20.15
C ALA A 36 -13.15 10.10 19.45
N TRP A 37 -13.43 11.11 18.63
CA TRP A 37 -14.68 11.20 17.87
C TRP A 37 -14.90 10.01 16.90
N ILE A 38 -13.84 9.30 16.50
CA ILE A 38 -13.94 8.09 15.66
C ILE A 38 -14.52 6.91 16.45
N ILE A 39 -14.09 6.74 17.70
CA ILE A 39 -14.50 5.62 18.56
C ILE A 39 -15.70 5.93 19.44
N TYR A 40 -16.02 7.21 19.63
CA TYR A 40 -17.15 7.64 20.44
C TYR A 40 -18.48 7.01 19.98
N PRO A 41 -18.86 7.03 18.67
CA PRO A 41 -20.10 6.40 18.20
C PRO A 41 -20.15 4.88 18.42
N ILE A 42 -18.99 4.23 18.51
CA ILE A 42 -18.88 2.80 18.81
C ILE A 42 -19.08 2.56 20.31
N GLY A 43 -18.49 3.40 21.14
CA GLY A 43 -18.53 3.28 22.59
C GLY A 43 -19.87 3.64 23.23
N VAL A 44 -20.60 4.63 22.70
CA VAL A 44 -21.91 5.08 23.22
C VAL A 44 -22.92 3.94 23.43
N PRO A 45 -23.19 3.06 22.43
CA PRO A 45 -24.12 1.96 22.62
C PRO A 45 -23.58 0.85 23.53
N LEU A 46 -22.26 0.73 23.68
CA LEU A 46 -21.62 -0.35 24.43
C LEU A 46 -21.35 -0.01 25.90
N ALA A 47 -21.15 1.27 26.24
CA ALA A 47 -20.83 1.71 27.59
C ALA A 47 -21.88 1.28 28.63
N PRO A 48 -23.20 1.44 28.40
CA PRO A 48 -24.21 0.98 29.36
C PRO A 48 -24.22 -0.55 29.53
N ILE A 49 -23.88 -1.30 28.48
CA ILE A 49 -23.88 -2.78 28.49
C ILE A 49 -22.81 -3.31 29.45
N VAL A 50 -21.69 -2.59 29.59
CA VAL A 50 -20.58 -2.94 30.50
C VAL A 50 -20.65 -2.18 31.84
N GLY A 51 -21.78 -1.54 32.15
CA GLY A 51 -22.00 -0.86 33.43
C GLY A 51 -21.31 0.49 33.57
N LEU A 52 -20.90 1.13 32.47
CA LEU A 52 -20.30 2.46 32.47
C LEU A 52 -21.30 3.52 32.02
N SER A 53 -21.13 4.76 32.52
CA SER A 53 -21.90 5.90 32.03
C SER A 53 -21.52 6.23 30.58
N GLN A 54 -22.44 6.78 29.80
CA GLN A 54 -22.12 7.19 28.42
C GLN A 54 -21.12 8.35 28.39
N GLU A 55 -21.24 9.32 29.30
CA GLU A 55 -20.35 10.49 29.35
C GLU A 55 -18.90 10.13 29.66
N THR A 56 -18.67 9.20 30.60
CA THR A 56 -17.31 8.82 31.03
C THR A 56 -16.79 7.54 30.40
N GLY A 57 -17.69 6.65 29.97
CA GLY A 57 -17.37 5.30 29.52
C GLY A 57 -17.27 5.12 28.00
N ALA A 58 -17.91 5.98 27.21
CA ALA A 58 -17.96 5.79 25.75
C ALA A 58 -16.56 5.80 25.12
N ILE A 59 -15.69 6.74 25.49
CA ILE A 59 -14.32 6.79 24.95
C ILE A 59 -13.53 5.56 25.39
N THR A 60 -13.60 5.18 26.66
CA THR A 60 -12.89 4.00 27.20
C THR A 60 -13.30 2.72 26.49
N VAL A 61 -14.60 2.46 26.36
CA VAL A 61 -15.10 1.25 25.68
C VAL A 61 -14.76 1.28 24.19
N GLY A 62 -14.92 2.42 23.54
CA GLY A 62 -14.53 2.60 22.14
C GLY A 62 -13.04 2.34 21.91
N ALA A 63 -12.17 2.78 22.82
CA ALA A 63 -10.73 2.58 22.74
C ALA A 63 -10.35 1.09 22.90
N GLU A 64 -10.99 0.37 23.82
CA GLU A 64 -10.76 -1.07 23.97
C GLU A 64 -11.28 -1.87 22.78
N VAL A 65 -12.41 -1.49 22.19
CA VAL A 65 -12.87 -2.08 20.91
C VAL A 65 -11.85 -1.81 19.81
N ALA A 66 -11.35 -0.57 19.67
CA ALA A 66 -10.33 -0.24 18.68
C ALA A 66 -9.04 -1.05 18.90
N ARG A 67 -8.61 -1.21 20.15
CA ARG A 67 -7.45 -2.03 20.53
C ARG A 67 -7.64 -3.51 20.16
N ALA A 68 -8.82 -4.06 20.43
CA ALA A 68 -9.15 -5.44 20.06
C ALA A 68 -9.13 -5.64 18.53
N ILE A 69 -9.77 -4.73 17.78
CA ILE A 69 -9.75 -4.76 16.31
C ILE A 69 -8.32 -4.64 15.79
N HIS A 70 -7.54 -3.67 16.29
CA HIS A 70 -6.17 -3.44 15.83
C HIS A 70 -5.28 -4.67 16.02
N ARG A 71 -5.33 -5.28 17.21
CA ARG A 71 -4.56 -6.48 17.56
C ARG A 71 -5.00 -7.72 16.78
N PHE A 72 -6.26 -7.80 16.37
CA PHE A 72 -6.78 -8.92 15.58
C PHE A 72 -6.51 -8.76 14.08
N ILE A 73 -6.76 -7.57 13.52
CA ILE A 73 -6.58 -7.27 12.09
C ILE A 73 -5.09 -7.21 11.73
N GLY A 74 -4.22 -6.76 12.63
CA GLY A 74 -2.79 -6.63 12.38
C GLY A 74 -2.14 -7.93 11.89
N PRO A 75 -2.27 -9.04 12.62
CA PRO A 75 -1.80 -10.34 12.18
C PRO A 75 -2.43 -10.83 10.87
N LEU A 76 -3.73 -10.61 10.64
CA LEU A 76 -4.39 -11.01 9.39
C LEU A 76 -3.86 -10.23 8.18
N TRP A 77 -3.65 -8.94 8.35
CA TRP A 77 -3.01 -8.08 7.36
C TRP A 77 -1.57 -8.52 7.06
N GLY A 78 -0.81 -8.83 8.11
CA GLY A 78 0.55 -9.38 7.99
C GLY A 78 0.57 -10.70 7.22
N ALA A 79 -0.33 -11.63 7.56
CA ALA A 79 -0.47 -12.90 6.86
C ALA A 79 -0.82 -12.71 5.38
N LEU A 80 -1.75 -11.81 5.04
CA LEU A 80 -2.10 -11.49 3.66
C LEU A 80 -0.87 -11.03 2.86
N LEU A 81 -0.10 -10.07 3.40
CA LEU A 81 1.07 -9.52 2.73
C LEU A 81 2.21 -10.55 2.60
N ILE A 82 2.44 -11.36 3.63
CA ILE A 82 3.44 -12.43 3.58
C ILE A 82 3.06 -13.46 2.52
N VAL A 83 1.82 -13.97 2.54
CA VAL A 83 1.35 -14.99 1.58
C VAL A 83 1.41 -14.44 0.15
N TYR A 84 0.93 -13.21 -0.07
CA TYR A 84 0.98 -12.61 -1.41
C TYR A 84 2.41 -12.32 -1.87
N GLY A 85 3.28 -11.85 -0.97
CA GLY A 85 4.70 -11.67 -1.23
C GLY A 85 5.39 -12.97 -1.62
N LEU A 86 5.16 -14.04 -0.86
CA LEU A 86 5.67 -15.39 -1.17
C LEU A 86 5.17 -15.88 -2.52
N TYR A 87 3.88 -15.70 -2.83
CA TYR A 87 3.34 -16.02 -4.15
C TYR A 87 4.10 -15.31 -5.27
N LEU A 88 4.37 -14.00 -5.13
CA LEU A 88 5.12 -13.25 -6.14
C LEU A 88 6.57 -13.72 -6.27
N VAL A 89 7.24 -14.06 -5.17
CA VAL A 89 8.59 -14.63 -5.18
C VAL A 89 8.61 -15.98 -5.89
N ILE A 90 7.77 -16.92 -5.46
CA ILE A 90 7.72 -18.30 -5.96
C ILE A 90 7.38 -18.33 -7.46
N THR A 91 6.43 -17.49 -7.88
CA THR A 91 6.04 -17.40 -9.30
C THR A 91 6.95 -16.49 -10.13
N ARG A 92 8.01 -15.92 -9.53
CA ARG A 92 8.96 -14.99 -10.18
C ARG A 92 8.27 -13.79 -10.84
N LYS A 93 7.21 -13.28 -10.21
CA LYS A 93 6.39 -12.16 -10.71
C LYS A 93 6.76 -10.80 -10.11
N ILE A 94 7.92 -10.68 -9.47
CA ILE A 94 8.41 -9.42 -8.86
C ILE A 94 9.05 -8.54 -9.94
N PHE A 95 8.23 -8.01 -10.83
CA PHE A 95 8.68 -7.10 -11.88
C PHE A 95 8.78 -5.64 -11.42
N VAL A 96 8.23 -5.32 -10.24
CA VAL A 96 8.17 -3.96 -9.71
C VAL A 96 9.55 -3.35 -9.44
N PHE A 97 10.58 -4.19 -9.20
CA PHE A 97 11.95 -3.74 -8.99
C PHE A 97 12.82 -3.73 -10.26
N GLU A 98 12.31 -4.14 -11.42
CA GLU A 98 13.06 -4.05 -12.70
C GLU A 98 13.61 -2.64 -12.99
N PRO A 99 12.86 -1.54 -12.74
CA PRO A 99 13.35 -0.18 -12.98
C PRO A 99 14.65 0.17 -12.23
N LEU A 100 14.90 -0.48 -11.09
CA LEU A 100 16.06 -0.23 -10.22
C LEU A 100 17.35 -0.86 -10.74
N ARG A 101 17.28 -1.72 -11.76
CA ARG A 101 18.47 -2.30 -12.41
C ARG A 101 19.22 -1.30 -13.29
N ARG A 102 18.60 -0.16 -13.60
CA ARG A 102 19.20 0.90 -14.42
C ARG A 102 20.17 1.76 -13.60
N PRO A 103 21.11 2.48 -14.23
CA PRO A 103 21.97 3.43 -13.52
C PRO A 103 21.18 4.44 -12.69
N LEU A 104 21.69 4.82 -11.50
CA LEU A 104 21.01 5.77 -10.60
C LEU A 104 20.71 7.12 -11.27
N ARG A 105 21.59 7.58 -12.17
CA ARG A 105 21.38 8.81 -12.94
C ARG A 105 20.09 8.76 -13.76
N ASP A 106 19.83 7.64 -14.42
CA ASP A 106 18.62 7.45 -15.25
C ASP A 106 17.37 7.32 -14.39
N GLN A 107 17.51 6.64 -13.24
CA GLN A 107 16.45 6.54 -12.25
C GLN A 107 16.02 7.92 -11.72
N ILE A 108 16.97 8.76 -11.33
CA ILE A 108 16.71 10.12 -10.84
C ILE A 108 16.06 10.97 -11.95
N ARG A 109 16.59 10.89 -13.17
CA ARG A 109 16.04 11.62 -14.31
C ARG A 109 14.59 11.23 -14.61
N GLU A 110 14.28 9.93 -14.60
CA GLU A 110 12.91 9.45 -14.76
C GLU A 110 12.01 9.88 -13.60
N ALA A 111 12.48 9.76 -12.36
CA ALA A 111 11.73 10.19 -11.18
C ALA A 111 11.34 11.67 -11.27
N ILE A 112 12.30 12.54 -11.60
CA ILE A 112 12.06 13.98 -11.77
C ILE A 112 11.07 14.25 -12.91
N ALA A 113 11.21 13.58 -14.05
CA ALA A 113 10.31 13.76 -15.19
C ALA A 113 8.88 13.34 -14.85
N LEU A 114 8.70 12.18 -14.20
CA LEU A 114 7.40 11.68 -13.77
C LEU A 114 6.77 12.56 -12.71
N SER A 115 7.53 12.99 -11.70
CA SER A 115 7.02 13.91 -10.67
C SER A 115 6.58 15.23 -11.26
N ASN A 116 7.35 15.81 -12.18
CA ASN A 116 6.97 17.02 -12.92
C ASN A 116 5.71 16.79 -13.77
N HIS A 117 5.61 15.64 -14.42
CA HIS A 117 4.44 15.29 -15.22
C HIS A 117 3.18 15.19 -14.35
N TYR A 118 3.26 14.45 -13.24
CA TYR A 118 2.12 14.24 -12.35
C TYR A 118 1.72 15.49 -11.55
N ALA A 119 2.68 16.27 -11.08
CA ALA A 119 2.40 17.43 -10.23
C ALA A 119 2.12 18.72 -11.03
N LEU A 120 2.77 18.89 -12.19
CA LEU A 120 2.73 20.14 -12.95
C LEU A 120 2.16 19.98 -14.37
N GLY A 121 1.75 18.78 -14.77
CA GLY A 121 1.22 18.51 -16.11
C GLY A 121 2.25 18.67 -17.25
N LYS A 122 3.55 18.72 -16.92
CA LYS A 122 4.61 18.87 -17.94
C LYS A 122 4.66 17.64 -18.85
N PRO A 123 4.91 17.79 -20.16
CA PRO A 123 5.08 16.64 -21.05
C PRO A 123 6.30 15.81 -20.64
N LEU A 124 6.21 14.49 -20.80
CA LEU A 124 7.35 13.61 -20.57
C LEU A 124 8.40 13.79 -21.68
N PRO A 125 9.70 13.76 -21.36
CA PRO A 125 10.74 13.63 -22.38
C PRO A 125 10.53 12.36 -23.20
N ARG A 126 10.68 12.45 -24.53
CA ARG A 126 10.43 11.34 -25.47
C ARG A 126 11.18 10.07 -25.12
N ASP A 127 12.44 10.21 -24.71
CA ASP A 127 13.29 9.09 -24.33
C ASP A 127 12.80 8.34 -23.08
N ILE A 128 12.05 9.02 -22.20
CA ILE A 128 11.41 8.39 -21.03
C ILE A 128 10.07 7.79 -21.45
N GLU A 129 9.25 8.56 -22.17
CA GLU A 129 7.92 8.14 -22.65
C GLU A 129 8.00 6.82 -23.43
N GLU A 130 8.92 6.71 -24.39
CA GLU A 130 9.10 5.50 -25.21
C GLU A 130 9.59 4.28 -24.42
N ASN A 131 10.18 4.49 -23.24
CA ASN A 131 10.79 3.47 -22.40
C ASN A 131 9.97 3.14 -21.14
N LEU A 132 8.79 3.75 -20.97
CA LEU A 132 7.88 3.42 -19.88
C LEU A 132 7.50 1.93 -19.90
N ASP A 133 7.69 1.29 -18.76
CA ASP A 133 7.34 -0.11 -18.51
C ASP A 133 6.08 -0.18 -17.64
N ARG A 134 5.60 -1.40 -17.36
CA ARG A 134 4.45 -1.65 -16.49
C ARG A 134 4.58 -1.00 -15.11
N HIS A 135 5.80 -0.96 -14.58
CA HIS A 135 6.14 -0.24 -13.35
C HIS A 135 7.27 0.73 -13.66
N ASN A 136 7.15 1.96 -13.17
CA ASN A 136 8.19 2.97 -13.29
C ASN A 136 9.02 3.06 -12.01
N VAL A 137 10.06 3.90 -12.03
CA VAL A 137 10.98 4.05 -10.90
C VAL A 137 10.31 4.55 -9.61
N LEU A 138 9.30 5.43 -9.71
CA LEU A 138 8.59 5.94 -8.54
C LEU A 138 7.80 4.82 -7.86
N VAL A 139 7.15 3.95 -8.64
CA VAL A 139 6.44 2.77 -8.11
C VAL A 139 7.41 1.82 -7.40
N ALA A 140 8.61 1.62 -7.93
CA ALA A 140 9.62 0.78 -7.30
C ALA A 140 10.06 1.35 -5.93
N TYR A 141 10.35 2.66 -5.86
CA TYR A 141 10.72 3.31 -4.60
C TYR A 141 9.56 3.34 -3.58
N LEU A 142 8.33 3.58 -4.02
CA LEU A 142 7.15 3.46 -3.16
C LEU A 142 6.97 2.02 -2.64
N THR A 143 7.30 1.02 -3.45
CA THR A 143 7.26 -0.38 -2.99
C THR A 143 8.32 -0.65 -1.93
N ILE A 144 9.52 -0.10 -2.05
CA ILE A 144 10.54 -0.17 -1.00
C ILE A 144 10.04 0.50 0.29
N LEU A 145 9.46 1.70 0.18
CA LEU A 145 8.87 2.41 1.32
C LEU A 145 7.78 1.56 2.01
N LEU A 146 6.91 0.92 1.24
CA LEU A 146 5.90 -0.01 1.77
C LEU A 146 6.53 -1.21 2.47
N VAL A 147 7.58 -1.82 1.91
CA VAL A 147 8.28 -2.97 2.52
C VAL A 147 8.93 -2.57 3.83
N VAL A 148 9.64 -1.44 3.87
CA VAL A 148 10.27 -0.93 5.10
C VAL A 148 9.21 -0.62 6.15
N SER A 149 8.14 0.08 5.77
CA SER A 149 7.00 0.35 6.65
C SER A 149 6.36 -0.93 7.19
N PHE A 150 6.14 -1.93 6.33
CA PHE A 150 5.58 -3.22 6.71
C PHE A 150 6.46 -3.95 7.74
N ILE A 151 7.77 -3.98 7.53
CA ILE A 151 8.72 -4.59 8.47
C ILE A 151 8.69 -3.85 9.81
N LEU A 152 8.69 -2.52 9.78
CA LEU A 152 8.66 -1.71 11.00
C LEU A 152 7.34 -1.89 11.76
N VAL A 153 6.17 -1.66 11.15
CA VAL A 153 4.86 -1.80 11.79
C VAL A 153 4.58 -3.25 12.18
N GLY A 154 4.70 -4.17 11.22
CA GLY A 154 4.36 -5.57 11.42
C GLY A 154 5.33 -6.28 12.37
N GLY A 155 6.63 -6.05 12.20
CA GLY A 155 7.66 -6.65 13.05
C GLY A 155 7.61 -6.14 14.48
N SER A 156 7.55 -4.82 14.68
CA SER A 156 7.43 -4.25 16.03
C SER A 156 6.07 -4.55 16.68
N GLY A 157 4.98 -4.53 15.92
CA GLY A 157 3.65 -4.85 16.43
C GLY A 157 3.54 -6.30 16.89
N ALA A 158 4.10 -7.24 16.11
CA ALA A 158 4.21 -8.63 16.54
C ALA A 158 5.11 -8.78 17.77
N ALA A 159 6.23 -8.06 17.84
CA ALA A 159 7.12 -8.08 18.99
C ALA A 159 6.42 -7.62 20.28
N ILE A 160 5.68 -6.51 20.22
CA ILE A 160 4.92 -5.96 21.35
C ILE A 160 3.87 -6.94 21.87
N ILE A 161 3.19 -7.66 20.96
CA ILE A 161 2.10 -8.56 21.34
C ILE A 161 2.60 -9.91 21.86
N TYR A 162 3.64 -10.47 21.23
CA TYR A 162 4.00 -11.88 21.40
C TYR A 162 5.31 -12.13 22.13
N LEU A 163 6.15 -11.11 22.35
CA LEU A 163 7.44 -11.28 23.03
C LEU A 163 7.38 -10.70 24.45
N ASN A 164 8.14 -11.32 25.36
CA ASN A 164 8.34 -10.81 26.71
C ASN A 164 9.46 -9.75 26.70
N LEU A 165 9.10 -8.51 26.40
CA LEU A 165 10.03 -7.39 26.28
C LEU A 165 10.27 -6.71 27.64
N THR A 166 11.50 -6.26 27.87
CA THR A 166 11.80 -5.28 28.93
C THR A 166 11.13 -3.94 28.62
N PRO A 167 10.95 -3.04 29.62
CA PRO A 167 10.35 -1.71 29.39
C PRO A 167 11.05 -0.88 28.29
N ASP A 168 12.38 -0.94 28.23
CA ASP A 168 13.16 -0.22 27.21
C ASP A 168 12.95 -0.81 25.82
N GLN A 169 12.94 -2.14 25.72
CA GLN A 169 12.64 -2.83 24.45
C GLN A 169 11.22 -2.54 23.98
N HIS A 170 10.24 -2.52 24.89
CA HIS A 170 8.86 -2.18 24.56
C HIS A 170 8.77 -0.74 24.02
N SER A 171 9.41 0.22 24.68
CA SER A 171 9.48 1.62 24.22
C SER A 171 10.13 1.75 22.84
N LEU A 172 11.22 1.02 22.59
CA LEU A 172 11.86 1.00 21.28
C LEU A 172 10.94 0.39 20.21
N MET A 173 10.26 -0.72 20.52
CA MET A 173 9.33 -1.32 19.56
C MET A 173 8.16 -0.38 19.25
N LEU A 174 7.62 0.33 20.24
CA LEU A 174 6.60 1.36 19.99
C LEU A 174 7.11 2.46 19.07
N LEU A 175 8.32 2.99 19.30
CA LEU A 175 8.92 4.00 18.42
C LEU A 175 9.06 3.48 16.97
N LEU A 176 9.53 2.25 16.79
CA LEU A 176 9.64 1.64 15.46
C LEU A 176 8.26 1.43 14.82
N HIS A 177 7.26 1.07 15.61
CA HIS A 177 5.88 0.92 15.16
C HIS A 177 5.34 2.25 14.62
N ASP A 178 5.52 3.33 15.38
CA ASP A 178 5.04 4.67 15.03
C ASP A 178 5.76 5.22 13.78
N ILE A 179 7.09 5.06 13.70
CA ILE A 179 7.86 5.41 12.48
C ILE A 179 7.33 4.62 11.29
N GLY A 180 7.14 3.31 11.45
CA GLY A 180 6.57 2.46 10.41
C GLY A 180 5.18 2.93 9.98
N PHE A 181 4.33 3.33 10.93
CA PHE A 181 2.99 3.84 10.68
C PHE A 181 3.05 5.13 9.84
N TYR A 182 3.86 6.12 10.23
CA TYR A 182 4.00 7.35 9.44
C TYR A 182 4.55 7.10 8.03
N LEU A 183 5.50 6.18 7.86
CA LEU A 183 5.97 5.77 6.53
C LEU A 183 4.85 5.10 5.70
N SER A 184 3.95 4.34 6.35
CA SER A 184 2.78 3.74 5.68
C SER A 184 1.77 4.78 5.19
N ILE A 185 1.59 5.86 5.97
CA ILE A 185 0.74 7.00 5.60
C ILE A 185 1.38 7.75 4.44
N LEU A 186 2.68 8.03 4.51
CA LEU A 186 3.40 8.68 3.40
C LEU A 186 3.30 7.86 2.10
N PHE A 187 3.52 6.54 2.20
CA PHE A 187 3.31 5.63 1.07
C PHE A 187 1.89 5.75 0.52
N THR A 188 0.88 5.68 1.38
CA THR A 188 -0.54 5.73 0.98
C THR A 188 -0.89 7.03 0.27
N LEU A 189 -0.46 8.17 0.81
CA LEU A 189 -0.71 9.48 0.20
C LEU A 189 -0.02 9.60 -1.16
N ALA A 190 1.24 9.20 -1.27
CA ALA A 190 1.97 9.23 -2.53
C ALA A 190 1.39 8.25 -3.57
N HIS A 191 0.94 7.07 -3.12
CA HIS A 191 0.27 6.08 -3.94
C HIS A 191 -1.05 6.61 -4.49
N ILE A 192 -1.91 7.17 -3.63
CA ILE A 192 -3.20 7.79 -4.02
C ILE A 192 -2.95 8.93 -5.01
N PHE A 193 -2.00 9.82 -4.73
CA PHE A 193 -1.62 10.91 -5.63
C PHE A 193 -1.24 10.39 -7.03
N ALA A 194 -0.41 9.35 -7.10
CA ALA A 194 0.01 8.79 -8.38
C ALA A 194 -1.15 8.12 -9.13
N VAL A 195 -1.99 7.32 -8.47
CA VAL A 195 -3.08 6.58 -9.14
C VAL A 195 -4.29 7.46 -9.48
N ALA A 196 -4.48 8.58 -8.78
CA ALA A 196 -5.54 9.55 -9.07
C ALA A 196 -5.22 10.45 -10.27
N HIS A 197 -3.97 10.47 -10.75
CA HIS A 197 -3.60 11.23 -11.93
C HIS A 197 -4.42 10.78 -13.16
N PRO A 198 -4.92 11.70 -14.02
CA PRO A 198 -5.79 11.36 -15.15
C PRO A 198 -5.23 10.27 -16.08
N ALA A 199 -3.91 10.25 -16.29
CA ALA A 199 -3.24 9.23 -17.09
C ALA A 199 -3.44 7.81 -16.54
N ASN A 200 -3.62 7.65 -15.23
CA ASN A 200 -3.70 6.37 -14.54
C ASN A 200 -5.14 5.94 -14.21
N VAL A 201 -6.16 6.77 -14.50
CA VAL A 201 -7.57 6.43 -14.25
C VAL A 201 -7.99 5.10 -14.88
N PRO A 202 -7.55 4.72 -16.10
CA PRO A 202 -7.86 3.39 -16.64
C PRO A 202 -7.29 2.24 -15.81
N LEU A 203 -6.09 2.38 -15.24
CA LEU A 203 -5.53 1.37 -14.31
C LEU A 203 -6.31 1.32 -13.00
N LEU A 204 -6.69 2.48 -12.46
CA LEU A 204 -7.48 2.55 -11.24
C LEU A 204 -8.82 1.82 -11.43
N LYS A 205 -9.51 2.09 -12.55
CA LYS A 205 -10.73 1.35 -12.91
C LYS A 205 -10.46 -0.14 -13.07
N ALA A 206 -9.39 -0.53 -13.76
CA ALA A 206 -9.04 -1.93 -13.94
C ALA A 206 -8.82 -2.67 -12.60
N MET A 207 -8.18 -2.01 -11.61
CA MET A 207 -7.94 -2.57 -10.28
C MET A 207 -9.24 -2.98 -9.58
N PHE A 208 -10.29 -2.17 -9.69
CA PHE A 208 -11.56 -2.40 -8.99
C PHE A 208 -12.65 -3.04 -9.87
N THR A 209 -12.36 -3.36 -11.12
CA THR A 209 -13.36 -3.95 -12.05
C THR A 209 -12.89 -5.29 -12.59
N ASN A 210 -12.42 -5.35 -13.84
CA ASN A 210 -12.13 -6.59 -14.57
C ASN A 210 -10.63 -6.85 -14.80
N GLY A 211 -9.75 -5.96 -14.35
CA GLY A 211 -8.30 -6.08 -14.54
C GLY A 211 -7.82 -5.74 -15.96
N MET A 212 -8.69 -5.19 -16.80
CA MET A 212 -8.43 -4.93 -18.22
C MET A 212 -8.23 -3.44 -18.50
N VAL A 213 -7.34 -3.11 -19.42
CA VAL A 213 -7.21 -1.79 -20.05
C VAL A 213 -7.31 -1.90 -21.58
N SER A 214 -7.61 -0.79 -22.27
CA SER A 214 -7.55 -0.76 -23.73
C SER A 214 -6.11 -0.92 -24.21
N LEU A 215 -5.93 -1.55 -25.38
CA LEU A 215 -4.60 -1.74 -25.96
C LEU A 215 -3.96 -0.39 -26.31
N GLU A 216 -4.72 0.53 -26.89
CA GLU A 216 -4.29 1.89 -27.21
C GLU A 216 -3.74 2.63 -25.97
N TRP A 217 -4.44 2.53 -24.83
CA TRP A 217 -3.96 3.14 -23.60
C TRP A 217 -2.64 2.49 -23.14
N ALA A 218 -2.54 1.16 -23.23
CA ALA A 218 -1.35 0.43 -22.79
C ALA A 218 -0.14 0.68 -23.70
N GLU A 219 -0.35 0.83 -25.01
CA GLU A 219 0.70 1.22 -25.97
C GLU A 219 1.26 2.60 -25.66
N LYS A 220 0.41 3.53 -25.24
CA LYS A 220 0.81 4.89 -24.87
C LYS A 220 1.51 4.97 -23.51
N HIS A 221 1.03 4.23 -22.51
CA HIS A 221 1.49 4.40 -21.11
C HIS A 221 2.44 3.29 -20.63
N MET A 222 2.57 2.21 -21.38
CA MET A 222 3.47 1.08 -21.09
C MET A 222 4.15 0.53 -22.38
N PRO A 223 4.66 1.36 -23.29
CA PRO A 223 5.16 0.94 -24.59
C PRO A 223 6.21 -0.16 -24.52
N ARG A 224 7.13 -0.10 -23.54
CA ARG A 224 8.17 -1.12 -23.38
C ARG A 224 7.59 -2.47 -22.95
N HIS A 225 6.56 -2.45 -22.11
CA HIS A 225 5.85 -3.65 -21.68
C HIS A 225 5.14 -4.33 -22.85
N ILE A 226 4.41 -3.54 -23.65
CA ILE A 226 3.67 -4.02 -24.80
C ILE A 226 4.60 -4.61 -25.87
N ARG A 227 5.73 -3.94 -26.17
CA ARG A 227 6.76 -4.49 -27.07
C ARG A 227 7.28 -5.85 -26.61
N ARG A 228 7.44 -6.05 -25.29
CA ARG A 228 7.90 -7.32 -24.71
C ARG A 228 6.86 -8.42 -24.86
N ILE A 229 5.58 -8.11 -24.63
CA ILE A 229 4.49 -9.08 -24.78
C ILE A 229 4.31 -9.47 -26.25
N LEU A 230 4.16 -8.48 -27.14
CA LEU A 230 3.94 -8.73 -28.57
C LEU A 230 5.14 -9.40 -29.25
N GLY A 231 6.37 -9.07 -28.80
CA GLY A 231 7.59 -9.75 -29.25
C GLY A 231 7.62 -11.23 -28.87
N ARG A 232 7.13 -11.60 -27.67
CA ARG A 232 7.01 -13.00 -27.24
C ARG A 232 5.97 -13.76 -28.07
N THR A 233 4.81 -13.17 -28.30
CA THR A 233 3.74 -13.80 -29.11
C THR A 233 4.16 -14.10 -30.55
N ARG A 234 5.01 -13.25 -31.16
CA ARG A 234 5.57 -13.51 -32.50
C ARG A 234 6.63 -14.61 -32.55
N THR A 235 7.27 -14.90 -31.41
CA THR A 235 8.31 -15.93 -31.32
C THR A 235 7.66 -17.29 -31.06
N GLU A 236 6.66 -17.35 -30.18
CA GLU A 236 5.86 -18.55 -29.90
C GLU A 236 4.96 -18.98 -31.08
N ALA A 237 4.54 -18.04 -31.96
CA ALA A 237 3.78 -18.37 -33.17
C ALA A 237 4.65 -18.89 -34.34
N ARG A 238 5.97 -19.00 -34.16
CA ARG A 238 6.93 -19.53 -35.14
C ARG A 238 7.52 -20.89 -34.73
N GLU A 239 7.11 -21.41 -33.58
CA GLU A 239 7.37 -22.77 -33.10
C GLU A 239 6.11 -23.62 -33.26
#